data_AF-A0A811KD02-F1
#
_entry.id   AF-A0A811KD02-F1
#
_cell.length_a   1.000
_cell.length_b   1.000
_cell.length_c   1.000
_cell.angle_alpha   90.00
_cell.angle_beta   90.00
_cell.angle_gamma   90.00
#
_symmetry.space_group_name_H-M   'P 1'
#
loop_
_entity.id
_entity.type
_entity.pdbx_description
1 polymer ?
#
loop_
_entity_poly.entity_id
_entity_poly.type
_entity_poly.pdbx_seq_one_letter_code
_entity_poly.pdbx_strand_id
1 'polypeptide(L)'
;MCYSTYLIFSQYIISNKGDECVLKSTSNITQKNSRNCHKTCVSENEMLAMNSDPLPEVSSSYDRICEGGDAENCVKPFLPVDNNRQFKDMKTHKIIMCSIPKTGSTLLYAINCLLNDELGFFYNQKKIFGNFDANNCLKNSRWTMEEAAEVHGPEVYDWTKLTVVRDPIDRFLSAFVFACIKGYEKPDKCQHECNGCGYNFTCFVEKEYNMLMRFNRGDYAVSFLLQHTWPQNWWCDMGKYRHVSLFY
;
A
#
# COMPACT_ATOMS: atom_id res chain seq x y z
N MET A 1 -17.80 -2.74 -31.47
CA MET A 1 -18.29 -2.18 -30.20
C MET A 1 -17.21 -2.41 -29.16
N CYS A 2 -16.59 -1.35 -28.65
CA CYS A 2 -15.57 -1.45 -27.61
C CYS A 2 -16.26 -1.63 -26.25
N TYR A 3 -16.02 -2.74 -25.57
CA TYR A 3 -16.34 -2.86 -24.15
C TYR A 3 -15.28 -2.09 -23.36
N SER A 4 -15.68 -0.96 -22.79
CA SER A 4 -14.82 -0.17 -21.91
C SER A 4 -15.15 -0.56 -20.47
N THR A 5 -14.35 -1.46 -19.89
CA THR A 5 -14.43 -1.76 -18.46
C THR A 5 -13.55 -0.73 -17.74
N TYR A 6 -14.18 0.32 -17.23
CA TYR A 6 -13.51 1.40 -16.51
C TYR A 6 -13.13 0.95 -15.10
N LEU A 7 -11.91 0.45 -14.92
CA LEU A 7 -11.28 0.36 -13.59
C LEU A 7 -10.48 1.65 -13.34
N ILE A 8 -11.11 2.62 -12.67
CA ILE A 8 -10.48 3.91 -12.32
C ILE A 8 -9.50 3.69 -11.16
N PHE A 9 -8.30 3.18 -11.44
CA PHE A 9 -7.18 3.20 -10.50
C PHE A 9 -6.37 4.50 -10.68
N SER A 10 -6.95 5.60 -10.20
CA SER A 10 -6.48 7.00 -10.09
C SER A 10 -5.56 7.66 -11.14
N GLN A 11 -4.91 6.97 -12.08
CA GLN A 11 -3.90 7.55 -12.99
C GLN A 11 -3.75 6.87 -14.38
N TYR A 12 -4.50 5.82 -14.73
CA TYR A 12 -4.39 5.17 -16.05
C TYR A 12 -5.72 4.59 -16.54
N ILE A 13 -5.93 4.64 -17.87
CA ILE A 13 -6.99 3.90 -18.58
C ILE A 13 -6.30 2.82 -19.41
N ILE A 14 -6.70 1.57 -19.22
CA ILE A 14 -6.31 0.46 -20.10
C ILE A 14 -7.30 0.47 -21.27
N SER A 15 -6.83 0.71 -22.50
CA SER A 15 -7.66 0.57 -23.69
C SER A 15 -7.07 -0.45 -24.63
N ASN A 16 -7.82 -1.50 -24.96
CA ASN A 16 -7.46 -2.44 -26.01
C ASN A 16 -7.94 -1.90 -27.37
N LYS A 17 -7.03 -1.82 -28.33
CA LYS A 17 -7.36 -1.58 -29.75
C LYS A 17 -6.74 -2.70 -30.57
N GLY A 18 -7.43 -3.85 -30.64
CA GLY A 18 -6.88 -5.08 -31.18
C GLY A 18 -5.87 -5.75 -30.23
N ASP A 19 -4.91 -6.50 -30.77
CA ASP A 19 -3.86 -7.21 -30.01
C ASP A 19 -2.77 -6.28 -29.41
N GLU A 20 -2.86 -4.96 -29.64
CA GLU A 20 -1.97 -3.97 -29.05
C GLU A 20 -2.51 -3.43 -27.73
N CYS A 21 -1.87 -3.82 -26.62
CA CYS A 21 -2.13 -3.26 -25.30
C CYS A 21 -1.49 -1.87 -25.19
N VAL A 22 -2.30 -0.81 -25.30
CA VAL A 22 -1.83 0.58 -25.14
C VAL A 22 -2.30 1.12 -23.79
N LEU A 23 -1.39 1.12 -22.81
CA LEU A 23 -1.58 1.80 -21.53
C LEU A 23 -1.46 3.32 -21.73
N LYS A 24 -2.59 4.03 -21.87
CA LYS A 24 -2.59 5.49 -21.92
C LYS A 24 -2.56 6.07 -20.51
N SER A 25 -1.49 6.82 -20.22
CA SER A 25 -1.47 7.77 -19.11
C SER A 25 -2.60 8.78 -19.30
N THR A 26 -3.39 9.04 -18.26
CA THR A 26 -4.36 10.13 -18.27
C THR A 26 -3.62 11.46 -18.12
N SER A 27 -3.00 11.94 -19.20
CA SER A 27 -2.16 13.13 -19.19
C SER A 27 -3.00 14.41 -19.33
N ASN A 28 -3.66 14.80 -18.24
CA ASN A 28 -3.58 16.18 -17.73
C ASN A 28 -2.81 16.22 -16.39
N ILE A 29 -2.30 15.07 -15.91
CA ILE A 29 -1.46 14.98 -14.73
C ILE A 29 -0.02 14.83 -15.20
N THR A 30 0.77 15.91 -15.12
CA THR A 30 2.22 15.88 -15.31
C THR A 30 2.85 15.01 -14.22
N GLN A 31 3.05 13.74 -14.54
CA GLN A 31 3.76 12.81 -13.67
C GLN A 31 5.27 12.95 -13.86
N LYS A 32 5.98 13.09 -12.74
CA LYS A 32 7.43 12.93 -12.58
C LYS A 32 7.89 11.69 -13.35
N ASN A 33 8.98 11.79 -14.12
CA ASN A 33 9.68 10.68 -14.78
C ASN A 33 9.64 9.41 -13.92
N SER A 34 8.65 8.56 -14.16
CA SER A 34 8.45 7.34 -13.40
C SER A 34 9.42 6.32 -13.97
N ARG A 35 10.28 5.85 -13.08
CA ARG A 35 11.16 4.70 -13.16
C ARG A 35 10.38 3.40 -13.44
N ASN A 36 9.73 3.32 -14.59
CA ASN A 36 8.86 2.23 -15.01
C ASN A 36 9.58 1.41 -16.07
N CYS A 37 9.77 0.14 -15.76
CA CYS A 37 10.39 -0.84 -16.62
C CYS A 37 9.87 -0.80 -18.06
N HIS A 38 10.78 -1.01 -19.01
CA HIS A 38 10.41 -1.26 -20.40
C HIS A 38 9.43 -2.43 -20.42
N LYS A 39 8.18 -2.12 -20.75
CA LYS A 39 7.04 -3.01 -20.60
C LYS A 39 7.16 -4.15 -21.61
N THR A 40 7.43 -5.37 -21.15
CA THR A 40 7.04 -6.53 -21.93
C THR A 40 5.53 -6.60 -21.86
N CYS A 41 4.85 -6.08 -22.89
CA CYS A 41 3.40 -6.16 -22.96
C CYS A 41 3.00 -7.63 -23.14
N VAL A 42 2.31 -8.19 -22.15
CA VAL A 42 1.64 -9.48 -22.27
C VAL A 42 0.27 -9.23 -22.88
N SER A 43 -0.14 -10.06 -23.86
CA SER A 43 -1.45 -9.93 -24.49
C SER A 43 -2.58 -10.25 -23.50
N GLU A 44 -3.79 -9.76 -23.78
CA GLU A 44 -4.98 -10.08 -22.95
C GLU A 44 -5.22 -11.59 -22.88
N ASN A 45 -5.04 -12.30 -23.99
CA ASN A 45 -5.22 -13.75 -24.05
C ASN A 45 -4.19 -14.51 -23.19
N GLU A 46 -2.93 -14.08 -23.21
CA GLU A 46 -1.90 -14.66 -22.33
C GLU A 46 -2.19 -14.36 -20.86
N MET A 47 -2.63 -13.13 -20.53
CA MET A 47 -3.05 -12.78 -19.17
C MET A 47 -4.22 -13.64 -18.68
N LEU A 48 -5.24 -13.84 -19.53
CA LEU A 48 -6.38 -14.71 -19.23
C LEU A 48 -5.95 -16.17 -19.06
N ALA A 49 -5.07 -16.67 -19.93
CA ALA A 49 -4.55 -18.03 -19.82
C ALA A 49 -3.75 -18.24 -18.52
N MET A 50 -2.92 -17.27 -18.13
CA MET A 50 -2.16 -17.31 -16.87
C MET A 50 -3.03 -17.20 -15.62
N ASN A 51 -4.29 -16.77 -15.73
CA ASN A 51 -5.22 -16.59 -14.63
C ASN A 51 -6.49 -17.44 -14.81
N SER A 52 -6.32 -18.61 -15.46
CA SER A 52 -7.40 -19.57 -15.72
C SER A 52 -7.56 -20.63 -14.62
N ASP A 53 -6.83 -20.48 -13.51
CA ASP A 53 -6.94 -21.37 -12.36
C ASP A 53 -8.39 -21.40 -11.85
N PRO A 54 -8.92 -22.59 -11.50
CA PRO A 54 -10.28 -22.70 -11.00
C PRO A 54 -10.42 -21.95 -9.68
N LEU A 55 -11.44 -21.11 -9.57
CA LEU A 55 -11.78 -20.47 -8.30
C LEU A 55 -12.30 -21.55 -7.33
N PRO A 56 -11.91 -21.51 -6.05
CA PRO A 56 -12.43 -22.44 -5.06
C PRO A 56 -13.95 -22.26 -4.92
N GLU A 57 -14.68 -23.37 -4.75
CA GLU A 57 -16.10 -23.31 -4.46
C GLU A 57 -16.32 -22.64 -3.09
N VAL A 58 -17.11 -21.56 -3.10
CA VAL A 58 -17.44 -20.81 -1.88
C VAL A 58 -18.58 -21.54 -1.17
N SER A 59 -18.23 -22.47 -0.29
CA SER A 59 -19.21 -23.30 0.42
C SER A 59 -19.71 -22.68 1.74
N SER A 60 -19.08 -21.60 2.23
CA SER A 60 -19.37 -20.98 3.53
C SER A 60 -19.42 -19.45 3.48
N SER A 61 -20.10 -18.85 4.46
CA SER A 61 -20.07 -17.40 4.69
C SER A 61 -18.67 -16.99 5.10
N TYR A 62 -18.07 -16.03 4.38
CA TYR A 62 -16.71 -15.55 4.63
C TYR A 62 -16.46 -15.13 6.09
N ASP A 63 -17.50 -14.64 6.76
CA ASP A 63 -17.44 -14.15 8.14
C ASP A 63 -17.08 -15.23 9.18
N ARG A 64 -17.26 -16.52 8.84
CA ARG A 64 -17.04 -17.64 9.77
C ARG A 64 -15.84 -18.52 9.41
N ILE A 65 -15.09 -18.18 8.36
CA ILE A 65 -13.93 -18.97 7.89
C ILE A 65 -12.86 -19.07 8.98
N CYS A 66 -12.75 -18.06 9.85
CA CYS A 66 -11.77 -18.01 10.93
C CYS A 66 -12.33 -18.42 12.31
N GLU A 67 -13.46 -19.13 12.35
CA GLU A 67 -14.07 -19.63 13.58
C GLU A 67 -13.79 -21.13 13.78
N GLY A 68 -13.84 -21.60 15.03
CA GLY A 68 -13.73 -23.03 15.35
C GLY A 68 -12.36 -23.64 14.99
N GLY A 69 -12.38 -24.83 14.39
CA GLY A 69 -11.15 -25.56 14.02
C GLY A 69 -10.33 -24.92 12.91
N ASP A 70 -10.95 -24.06 12.10
CA ASP A 70 -10.28 -23.37 10.99
C ASP A 70 -9.55 -22.08 11.42
N ALA A 71 -9.71 -21.65 12.68
CA ALA A 71 -9.03 -20.49 13.23
C ALA A 71 -7.50 -20.59 13.13
N GLU A 72 -6.94 -21.79 13.19
CA GLU A 72 -5.50 -22.03 13.04
C GLU A 72 -4.99 -21.78 11.61
N ASN A 73 -5.88 -21.80 10.62
CA ASN A 73 -5.61 -21.45 9.22
C ASN A 73 -5.77 -19.93 8.98
N CYS A 74 -6.09 -19.14 9.99
CA CYS A 74 -6.20 -17.71 9.85
C CYS A 74 -5.01 -16.98 10.47
N VAL A 75 -4.66 -15.86 9.84
CA VAL A 75 -3.62 -14.96 10.32
C VAL A 75 -4.15 -14.21 11.54
N LYS A 76 -3.33 -14.08 12.60
CA LYS A 76 -3.75 -13.35 13.79
C LYS A 76 -3.98 -11.86 13.47
N PRO A 77 -5.04 -11.24 14.03
CA PRO A 77 -5.23 -9.81 13.87
C PRO A 77 -4.20 -9.04 14.71
N PHE A 78 -3.92 -7.80 14.31
CA PHE A 78 -3.05 -6.87 15.05
C PHE A 78 -1.63 -7.40 15.38
N LEU A 79 -1.04 -8.21 14.49
CA LEU A 79 0.38 -8.56 14.65
C LEU A 79 1.24 -7.32 14.37
N PRO A 80 2.14 -6.93 15.27
CA PRO A 80 2.97 -5.75 15.06
C PRO A 80 3.97 -6.00 13.94
N VAL A 81 4.05 -5.06 13.01
CA VAL A 81 5.06 -5.05 11.95
C VAL A 81 6.10 -3.98 12.25
N ASP A 82 7.33 -4.42 12.54
CA ASP A 82 8.48 -3.54 12.59
C ASP A 82 8.79 -3.01 11.19
N ASN A 83 8.50 -1.73 10.94
CA ASN A 83 8.89 -1.08 9.71
C ASN A 83 9.31 0.38 9.90
N ASN A 84 9.92 0.89 8.83
CA ASN A 84 10.41 2.25 8.71
C ASN A 84 9.33 3.33 8.80
N ARG A 85 9.43 4.12 9.89
CA ARG A 85 8.93 5.50 9.99
C ARG A 85 7.43 5.66 9.70
N GLN A 86 6.57 4.86 10.31
CA GLN A 86 5.13 4.85 10.01
C GLN A 86 4.39 6.10 10.50
N PHE A 87 4.85 6.68 11.61
CA PHE A 87 4.20 7.83 12.21
C PHE A 87 4.68 9.13 11.58
N LYS A 88 3.76 10.06 11.36
CA LYS A 88 3.99 11.42 10.86
C LYS A 88 3.48 12.41 11.88
N ASP A 89 4.36 13.21 12.46
CA ASP A 89 3.97 14.19 13.46
C ASP A 89 3.75 15.59 12.85
N MET A 90 2.69 16.24 13.31
CA MET A 90 2.33 17.61 12.95
C MET A 90 2.19 18.40 14.23
N LYS A 91 3.34 18.79 14.81
CA LYS A 91 3.43 19.36 16.15
C LYS A 91 2.50 20.56 16.36
N THR A 92 2.47 21.46 15.39
CA THR A 92 1.65 22.68 15.39
C THR A 92 0.16 22.38 15.53
N HIS A 93 -0.30 21.25 15.00
CA HIS A 93 -1.71 20.84 14.99
C HIS A 93 -2.05 19.80 16.06
N LYS A 94 -1.04 19.32 16.81
CA LYS A 94 -1.17 18.19 17.75
C LYS A 94 -1.85 16.97 17.10
N ILE A 95 -1.37 16.61 15.91
CA ILE A 95 -1.81 15.43 15.16
C ILE A 95 -0.60 14.51 14.97
N ILE A 96 -0.81 13.21 15.19
CA ILE A 96 0.11 12.16 14.78
C ILE A 96 -0.63 11.19 13.86
N MET A 97 -0.03 10.91 12.71
CA MET A 97 -0.68 10.16 11.66
C MET A 97 0.07 8.87 11.34
N CYS A 98 -0.66 7.76 11.33
CA CYS A 98 -0.18 6.48 10.85
C CYS A 98 -0.28 6.40 9.32
N SER A 99 0.87 6.29 8.66
CA SER A 99 0.98 6.18 7.20
C SER A 99 1.11 4.71 6.77
N ILE A 100 -0.01 4.04 6.55
CA ILE A 100 -0.05 2.65 6.06
C ILE A 100 0.27 2.61 4.55
N PRO A 101 1.13 1.70 4.08
CA PRO A 101 1.39 1.55 2.65
C PRO A 101 0.10 1.26 1.85
N LYS A 102 0.01 1.84 0.65
CA LYS A 102 -1.12 1.71 -0.31
C LYS A 102 -2.48 2.26 0.15
N THR A 103 -2.57 2.94 1.29
CA THR A 103 -3.79 3.65 1.74
C THR A 103 -3.76 5.15 1.43
N GLY A 104 -3.00 5.54 0.40
CA GLY A 104 -2.74 6.95 0.11
C GLY A 104 -1.57 7.52 0.91
N SER A 105 -0.64 6.70 1.41
CA SER A 105 0.54 7.14 2.16
C SER A 105 1.28 8.31 1.50
N THR A 106 1.43 8.32 0.17
CA THR A 106 2.05 9.45 -0.56
C THR A 106 1.30 10.77 -0.36
N LEU A 107 -0.03 10.76 -0.38
CA LEU A 107 -0.86 11.92 -0.09
C LEU A 107 -0.68 12.35 1.38
N LEU A 108 -0.68 11.39 2.30
CA LEU A 108 -0.44 11.65 3.72
C LEU A 108 0.94 12.29 3.96
N TYR A 109 1.99 11.83 3.27
CA TYR A 109 3.30 12.49 3.30
C TYR A 109 3.25 13.94 2.83
N ALA A 110 2.51 14.24 1.76
CA ALA A 110 2.37 15.59 1.24
C ALA A 110 1.61 16.50 2.23
N ILE A 111 0.52 16.01 2.82
CA ILE A 111 -0.26 16.70 3.87
C ILE A 111 0.63 16.98 5.07
N ASN A 112 1.36 15.99 5.56
CA ASN A 112 2.29 16.16 6.68
C ASN A 112 3.33 17.25 6.39
N CYS A 113 3.83 17.32 5.16
CA CYS A 113 4.81 18.31 4.75
C CYS A 113 4.21 19.73 4.72
N LEU A 114 3.01 19.85 4.14
CA LEU A 114 2.26 21.10 4.08
C LEU A 114 1.94 21.64 5.49
N LEU A 115 1.45 20.79 6.39
CA LEU A 115 1.00 21.20 7.73
C LEU A 115 2.16 21.55 8.68
N ASN A 116 3.38 21.10 8.38
CA ASN A 116 4.56 21.45 9.16
C ASN A 116 5.33 22.65 8.61
N ASP A 117 5.20 22.97 7.32
CA ASP A 117 5.87 24.10 6.67
C ASP A 117 5.05 24.59 5.47
N GLU A 118 3.94 25.27 5.76
CA GLU A 118 3.01 25.74 4.73
C GLU A 118 3.67 26.74 3.78
N LEU A 119 4.37 27.72 4.36
CA LEU A 119 5.08 28.75 3.60
C LEU A 119 6.15 28.14 2.70
N GLY A 120 7.01 27.27 3.24
CA GLY A 120 8.03 26.61 2.44
C GLY A 120 7.43 25.62 1.43
N PHE A 121 6.28 25.01 1.71
CA PHE A 121 5.60 24.16 0.74
C PHE A 121 5.16 24.95 -0.50
N PHE A 122 4.46 26.08 -0.31
CA PHE A 122 3.99 26.90 -1.41
C PHE A 122 5.09 27.74 -2.07
N TYR A 123 6.04 28.28 -1.31
CA TYR A 123 7.19 29.03 -1.85
C TYR A 123 8.01 28.19 -2.82
N ASN A 124 8.23 26.91 -2.50
CA ASN A 124 8.93 25.97 -3.37
C ASN A 124 8.03 25.35 -4.46
N GLN A 125 6.81 25.88 -4.65
CA GLN A 125 5.84 25.42 -5.65
C GLN A 125 5.55 23.91 -5.58
N LYS A 126 5.60 23.32 -4.37
CA LYS A 126 5.28 21.91 -4.15
C LYS A 126 3.79 21.69 -4.40
N LYS A 127 3.44 20.49 -4.87
CA LYS A 127 2.05 20.09 -5.13
C LYS A 127 1.71 18.86 -4.32
N ILE A 128 0.51 18.83 -3.75
CA ILE A 128 -0.02 17.68 -2.97
C ILE A 128 -0.01 16.41 -3.83
N PHE A 129 -0.46 16.54 -5.08
CA PHE A 129 -0.38 15.49 -6.10
C PHE A 129 0.74 15.84 -7.09
N GLY A 130 2.00 15.58 -6.73
CA GLY A 130 3.12 15.90 -7.62
C GLY A 130 4.49 15.87 -6.96
N ASN A 131 5.31 16.89 -7.25
CA ASN A 131 6.70 16.96 -6.83
C ASN A 131 6.84 17.56 -5.44
N PHE A 132 6.60 16.75 -4.40
CA PHE A 132 7.14 17.05 -3.07
C PHE A 132 8.45 16.27 -2.86
N ASP A 133 9.45 16.95 -2.32
CA ASP A 133 10.70 16.31 -1.91
C ASP A 133 10.47 15.56 -0.59
N ALA A 134 10.33 14.24 -0.70
CA ALA A 134 10.10 13.37 0.43
C ALA A 134 11.18 13.53 1.51
N ASN A 135 12.44 13.82 1.15
CA ASN A 135 13.55 13.85 2.10
C ASN A 135 13.41 14.96 3.15
N ASN A 136 12.92 16.14 2.75
CA ASN A 136 12.63 17.22 3.71
C ASN A 136 11.42 16.91 4.59
N CYS A 137 10.43 16.19 4.05
CA CYS A 137 9.23 15.79 4.78
C CYS A 137 9.48 14.60 5.74
N LEU A 138 10.59 13.88 5.60
CA LEU A 138 10.97 12.76 6.48
C LEU A 138 11.40 13.20 7.88
N LYS A 139 11.76 14.47 8.09
CA LYS A 139 12.18 15.01 9.40
C LYS A 139 11.11 14.84 10.49
N ASN A 140 9.85 14.81 10.09
CA ASN A 140 8.68 14.69 10.96
C ASN A 140 8.11 13.27 10.94
N SER A 141 8.97 12.29 10.64
CA SER A 141 8.59 10.87 10.64
C SER A 141 9.22 10.15 11.81
N ARG A 142 8.44 9.30 12.48
CA ARG A 142 8.86 8.49 13.64
C ARG A 142 8.60 7.02 13.37
N TRP A 143 9.46 6.18 13.90
CA TRP A 143 9.37 4.74 13.87
C TRP A 143 8.29 4.25 14.83
N THR A 144 8.26 4.82 16.04
CA THR A 144 7.33 4.44 17.10
C THR A 144 6.68 5.66 17.74
N MET A 145 5.63 5.42 18.54
CA MET A 145 5.03 6.46 19.37
C MET A 145 5.96 6.87 20.52
N GLU A 146 6.80 5.95 20.98
CA GLU A 146 7.81 6.19 22.01
C GLU A 146 8.85 7.20 21.51
N GLU A 147 9.35 7.06 20.28
CA GLU A 147 10.22 8.06 19.66
C GLU A 147 9.51 9.41 19.50
N ALA A 148 8.21 9.41 19.17
CA ALA A 148 7.44 10.64 19.12
C ALA A 148 7.37 11.32 20.50
N ALA A 149 7.27 10.54 21.57
CA ALA A 149 7.22 11.03 22.95
C ALA A 149 8.59 11.54 23.43
N GLU A 150 9.70 10.95 22.95
CA GLU A 150 11.04 11.47 23.19
C GLU A 150 11.25 12.86 22.57
N VAL A 151 10.68 13.10 21.38
CA VAL A 151 10.82 14.38 20.66
C VAL A 151 9.87 15.46 21.19
N HIS A 152 8.63 15.11 21.50
CA HIS A 152 7.58 16.08 21.82
C HIS A 152 7.10 16.05 23.27
N GLY A 153 7.56 15.10 24.09
CA GLY A 153 7.07 14.86 25.44
C GLY A 153 5.89 13.87 25.50
N PRO A 154 5.51 13.41 26.71
CA PRO A 154 4.46 12.42 26.90
C PRO A 154 3.08 12.88 26.42
N GLU A 155 2.85 14.19 26.26
CA GLU A 155 1.59 14.73 25.74
C GLU A 155 1.28 14.28 24.30
N VAL A 156 2.25 13.76 23.55
CA VAL A 156 2.01 13.21 22.21
C VAL A 156 1.00 12.05 22.23
N TYR A 157 0.90 11.35 23.36
CA TYR A 157 -0.10 10.30 23.54
C TYR A 157 -1.52 10.85 23.62
N ASP A 158 -1.70 12.14 23.89
CA ASP A 158 -3.00 12.83 23.90
C ASP A 158 -3.31 13.54 22.58
N TRP A 159 -2.37 13.57 21.63
CA TRP A 159 -2.59 14.14 20.32
C TRP A 159 -3.62 13.34 19.52
N THR A 160 -4.24 14.02 18.56
CA THR A 160 -5.18 13.39 17.64
C THR A 160 -4.44 12.35 16.82
N LYS A 161 -4.86 11.08 16.92
CA LYS A 161 -4.30 9.98 16.15
C LYS A 161 -5.13 9.80 14.89
N LEU A 162 -4.50 9.99 13.74
CA LEU A 162 -5.16 9.85 12.43
C LEU A 162 -4.60 8.63 11.70
N THR A 163 -5.46 7.88 11.05
CA THR A 163 -5.04 6.91 10.04
C THR A 163 -6.08 6.88 8.94
N VAL A 164 -5.65 6.48 7.74
CA VAL A 164 -6.55 6.23 6.62
C VAL A 164 -6.45 4.76 6.30
N VAL A 165 -7.59 4.07 6.39
CA VAL A 165 -7.74 2.69 5.93
C VAL A 165 -8.39 2.68 4.55
N ARG A 166 -8.14 1.63 3.79
CA ARG A 166 -8.73 1.39 2.49
C ARG A 166 -9.48 0.07 2.51
N ASP A 167 -10.43 -0.13 1.60
CA ASP A 167 -10.97 -1.47 1.35
C ASP A 167 -9.82 -2.49 1.14
N PRO A 168 -9.80 -3.64 1.87
CA PRO A 168 -8.70 -4.59 1.82
C PRO A 168 -8.47 -5.18 0.43
N ILE A 169 -9.53 -5.45 -0.34
CA ILE A 169 -9.45 -6.06 -1.68
C ILE A 169 -8.83 -5.05 -2.64
N ASP A 170 -9.32 -3.81 -2.65
CA ASP A 170 -8.78 -2.72 -3.45
C ASP A 170 -7.30 -2.45 -3.16
N ARG A 171 -6.93 -2.48 -1.88
CA ARG A 171 -5.54 -2.29 -1.45
C ARG A 171 -4.66 -3.43 -1.97
N PHE A 172 -5.11 -4.68 -1.82
CA PHE A 172 -4.39 -5.86 -2.29
C PHE A 172 -4.21 -5.85 -3.81
N LEU A 173 -5.26 -5.56 -4.58
CA LEU A 173 -5.19 -5.41 -6.04
C LEU A 173 -4.22 -4.29 -6.45
N SER A 174 -4.23 -3.16 -5.73
CA SER A 174 -3.28 -2.07 -6.00
C SER A 174 -1.82 -2.47 -5.75
N ALA A 175 -1.57 -3.37 -4.81
CA ALA A 175 -0.24 -3.94 -4.56
C ALA A 175 0.16 -4.94 -5.65
N PHE A 176 -0.74 -5.84 -6.05
CA PHE A 176 -0.51 -6.76 -7.17
C PHE A 176 -0.18 -6.02 -8.47
N VAL A 177 -1.00 -5.04 -8.86
CA VAL A 177 -0.75 -4.24 -10.07
C VAL A 177 0.60 -3.52 -9.99
N PHE A 178 0.97 -3.01 -8.81
CA PHE A 178 2.25 -2.36 -8.62
C PHE A 178 3.44 -3.34 -8.75
N ALA A 179 3.38 -4.48 -8.08
CA ALA A 179 4.48 -5.42 -7.96
C ALA A 179 4.65 -6.33 -9.18
N CYS A 180 3.53 -6.81 -9.72
CA CYS A 180 3.48 -7.83 -10.75
C CYS A 180 3.32 -7.22 -12.14
N ILE A 181 2.39 -6.27 -12.31
CA ILE A 181 2.08 -5.73 -13.64
C ILE A 181 3.01 -4.58 -14.02
N LYS A 182 3.16 -3.58 -13.15
CA LYS A 182 3.96 -2.38 -13.44
C LYS A 182 5.46 -2.63 -13.24
N GLY A 183 5.82 -3.40 -12.21
CA GLY A 183 7.20 -3.53 -11.76
C GLY A 183 7.75 -2.18 -11.25
N TYR A 184 9.01 -2.17 -10.82
CA TYR A 184 9.71 -0.94 -10.48
C TYR A 184 11.17 -1.02 -10.97
N GLU A 185 11.73 0.09 -11.47
CA GLU A 185 13.15 0.10 -11.86
C GLU A 185 14.06 0.25 -10.64
N LYS A 186 15.00 -0.69 -10.49
CA LYS A 186 16.29 -0.43 -9.85
C LYS A 186 17.25 0.13 -10.91
N PRO A 187 18.28 0.91 -10.52
CA PRO A 187 19.17 1.61 -11.46
C PRO A 187 19.68 0.78 -12.64
N ASP A 188 19.81 -0.54 -12.46
CA ASP A 188 20.42 -1.42 -13.46
C ASP A 188 19.56 -2.65 -13.86
N LYS A 189 18.35 -2.82 -13.29
CA LYS A 189 17.48 -3.98 -13.58
C LYS A 189 15.98 -3.68 -13.40
N CYS A 190 15.19 -4.26 -14.29
CA CYS A 190 13.76 -4.46 -14.07
C CYS A 190 13.53 -5.66 -13.16
N GLN A 191 13.02 -5.39 -11.96
CA GLN A 191 12.61 -6.44 -11.03
C GLN A 191 11.10 -6.32 -10.79
N HIS A 192 10.37 -7.35 -11.23
CA HIS A 192 9.03 -7.59 -10.74
C HIS A 192 9.18 -8.31 -9.40
N GLU A 193 8.90 -7.62 -8.30
CA GLU A 193 8.80 -8.27 -6.99
C GLU A 193 7.47 -9.03 -6.88
N CYS A 194 7.09 -9.82 -7.87
CA CYS A 194 5.85 -10.61 -7.82
C CYS A 194 6.05 -11.96 -7.12
N ASN A 195 7.02 -12.07 -6.21
CA ASN A 195 7.41 -13.33 -5.56
C ASN A 195 7.66 -14.50 -6.55
N GLY A 196 8.06 -14.21 -7.79
CA GLY A 196 8.24 -15.21 -8.84
C GLY A 196 6.95 -15.72 -9.51
N CYS A 197 5.79 -15.08 -9.29
CA CYS A 197 4.51 -15.44 -9.90
C CYS A 197 4.25 -14.78 -11.27
N GLY A 198 5.09 -13.83 -11.69
CA GLY A 198 4.91 -13.11 -12.96
C GLY A 198 3.58 -12.35 -12.98
N TYR A 199 2.63 -12.80 -13.81
CA TYR A 199 1.29 -12.22 -13.92
C TYR A 199 0.16 -13.13 -13.42
N ASN A 200 0.48 -14.30 -12.83
CA ASN A 200 -0.50 -15.21 -12.26
C ASN A 200 -0.93 -14.73 -10.85
N PHE A 201 -2.21 -14.40 -10.71
CA PHE A 201 -2.82 -13.86 -9.51
C PHE A 201 -3.05 -14.93 -8.44
N THR A 202 -3.41 -16.16 -8.82
CA THR A 202 -3.60 -17.30 -7.90
C THR A 202 -2.31 -17.58 -7.13
N CYS A 203 -1.20 -17.77 -7.85
CA CYS A 203 0.15 -17.91 -7.29
C CYS A 203 0.48 -16.77 -6.35
N PHE A 204 0.13 -15.53 -6.72
CA PHE A 204 0.39 -14.36 -5.90
C PHE A 204 -0.37 -14.43 -4.57
N VAL A 205 -1.67 -14.71 -4.61
CA VAL A 205 -2.52 -14.87 -3.41
C VAL A 205 -2.00 -15.99 -2.52
N GLU A 206 -1.69 -17.15 -3.08
CA GLU A 206 -1.18 -18.31 -2.33
C GLU A 206 0.17 -18.02 -1.67
N LYS A 207 1.10 -17.38 -2.40
CA LYS A 207 2.40 -17.01 -1.82
C LYS A 207 2.27 -15.97 -0.73
N GLU A 208 1.44 -14.94 -0.93
CA GLU A 208 1.16 -13.92 0.07
C GLU A 208 0.56 -14.53 1.35
N TYR A 209 -0.43 -15.42 1.21
CA TYR A 209 -1.01 -16.15 2.34
C TYR A 209 0.03 -17.01 3.07
N ASN A 210 0.84 -17.78 2.33
CA ASN A 210 1.89 -18.61 2.94
C ASN A 210 2.92 -17.77 3.71
N MET A 211 3.32 -16.60 3.19
CA MET A 211 4.24 -15.70 3.87
C MET A 211 3.61 -15.05 5.11
N LEU A 212 2.33 -14.66 5.03
CA LEU A 212 1.58 -14.18 6.20
C LEU A 212 1.52 -15.23 7.30
N MET A 213 1.25 -16.49 6.96
CA MET A 213 1.19 -17.59 7.93
C MET A 213 2.56 -17.89 8.54
N ARG A 214 3.65 -17.78 7.78
CA ARG A 214 5.01 -17.88 8.34
C ARG A 214 5.33 -16.73 9.29
N PHE A 215 4.94 -15.50 8.94
CA PHE A 215 5.09 -14.34 9.83
C PHE A 215 4.28 -14.52 11.12
N ASN A 216 3.04 -15.01 11.02
CA ASN A 216 2.18 -15.34 12.15
C ASN A 216 2.80 -16.36 13.14
N ARG A 217 3.72 -17.21 12.65
CA ARG A 217 4.48 -18.18 13.45
C ARG A 217 5.83 -17.65 13.97
N GLY A 218 6.25 -16.46 13.53
CA GLY A 218 7.54 -15.86 13.88
C GLY A 218 8.70 -16.26 12.95
N ASP A 219 8.42 -16.93 11.83
CA ASP A 219 9.43 -17.57 10.95
C ASP A 219 9.72 -16.77 9.67
N TYR A 220 9.42 -15.47 9.68
CA TYR A 220 9.55 -14.63 8.50
C TYR A 220 9.78 -13.15 8.84
N ALA A 221 10.57 -12.46 8.03
CA ALA A 221 10.81 -11.02 8.14
C ALA A 221 10.09 -10.26 7.03
N VAL A 222 9.65 -9.03 7.31
CA VAL A 222 8.85 -8.24 6.38
C VAL A 222 9.69 -7.83 5.16
N SER A 223 9.18 -8.12 3.95
CA SER A 223 9.79 -7.65 2.70
C SER A 223 9.12 -6.36 2.20
N PHE A 224 9.76 -5.68 1.25
CA PHE A 224 9.22 -4.45 0.65
C PHE A 224 7.87 -4.67 -0.04
N LEU A 225 7.63 -5.82 -0.69
CA LEU A 225 6.33 -6.11 -1.26
C LEU A 225 5.28 -6.32 -0.15
N LEU A 226 5.64 -7.13 0.83
CA LEU A 226 4.73 -7.61 1.86
C LEU A 226 4.10 -6.48 2.67
N GLN A 227 4.85 -5.40 2.92
CA GLN A 227 4.29 -4.21 3.56
C GLN A 227 3.10 -3.57 2.78
N HIS A 228 2.98 -3.80 1.48
CA HIS A 228 1.92 -3.24 0.63
C HIS A 228 0.66 -4.13 0.57
N THR A 229 0.78 -5.42 0.91
CA THR A 229 -0.30 -6.43 0.84
C THR A 229 -0.81 -6.82 2.22
N TRP A 230 0.03 -6.76 3.25
CA TRP A 230 -0.29 -7.25 4.60
C TRP A 230 -1.40 -6.47 5.31
N PRO A 231 -2.12 -7.11 6.26
CA PRO A 231 -3.27 -6.51 6.94
C PRO A 231 -3.01 -5.09 7.47
N GLN A 232 -3.97 -4.20 7.27
CA GLN A 232 -3.83 -2.79 7.64
C GLN A 232 -3.81 -2.57 9.16
N ASN A 233 -4.40 -3.49 9.92
CA ASN A 233 -4.41 -3.45 11.37
C ASN A 233 -3.10 -3.92 12.02
N TRP A 234 -2.10 -4.33 11.23
CA TRP A 234 -0.76 -4.71 11.70
C TRP A 234 0.21 -3.53 11.81
N TRP A 235 -0.19 -2.38 11.28
CA TRP A 235 0.62 -1.17 11.25
C TRP A 235 0.39 -0.31 12.50
N CYS A 236 1.38 0.50 12.84
CA CYS A 236 1.32 1.58 13.83
C CYS A 236 0.83 1.15 15.21
N ASP A 237 1.15 -0.09 15.61
CA ASP A 237 0.69 -0.71 16.84
C ASP A 237 -0.81 -0.51 17.08
N MET A 238 -1.64 -0.64 16.03
CA MET A 238 -3.09 -0.46 16.16
C MET A 238 -3.68 -1.34 17.26
N GLY A 239 -3.13 -2.53 17.50
CA GLY A 239 -3.53 -3.38 18.63
C GLY A 239 -3.44 -2.66 20.00
N LYS A 240 -2.43 -1.82 20.19
CA LYS A 240 -2.19 -1.02 21.40
C LYS A 240 -3.11 0.22 21.46
N TYR A 241 -3.37 0.87 20.32
CA TYR A 241 -4.04 2.18 20.27
C TYR A 241 -5.52 2.17 19.80
N ARG A 242 -6.06 1.02 19.42
CA ARG A 242 -7.45 0.87 18.88
C ARG A 242 -8.56 1.29 19.85
N HIS A 243 -8.32 1.26 21.15
CA HIS A 243 -9.31 1.65 22.17
C HIS A 243 -9.32 3.16 22.44
N VAL A 244 -8.45 3.93 21.76
CA VAL A 244 -8.20 5.36 22.03
C VAL A 244 -8.56 6.24 20.83
N SER A 245 -8.95 5.65 19.67
CA SER A 245 -9.07 6.39 18.40
C SER A 245 -10.39 6.09 17.68
N LEU A 246 -11.11 7.14 17.28
CA LEU A 246 -12.21 7.04 16.30
C LEU A 246 -11.58 6.88 14.91
N PHE A 247 -11.81 5.74 14.27
CA PHE A 247 -11.46 5.52 12.87
C PHE A 247 -12.62 6.05 12.01
N TYR A 248 -12.36 7.01 11.13
CA TYR A 248 -13.29 7.48 10.09
C TYR A 248 -12.82 6.99 8.72
#